data_AF-A0A2E3W1L9-F1
#
_entry.id   AF-A0A2E3W1L9-F1
#
_cell.length_a   1.000
_cell.length_b   1.000
_cell.length_c   1.000
_cell.angle_alpha   90.00
_cell.angle_beta   90.00
_cell.angle_gamma   90.00
#
_symmetry.space_group_name_H-M   'P 1'
#
loop_
_entity.id
_entity.type
_entity.pdbx_description
1 polymer ?
#
loop_
_entity_poly.entity_id
_entity_poly.type
_entity_poly.pdbx_seq_one_letter_code
_entity_poly.pdbx_strand_id
1 'polypeptide(L)'
;MFFMTKHIVDAIVLNFRRCLPYMWESKGLSLPVSTILIFSEVVTIPTALMFDLMALSFQKKDLPVLKEDFVDMSLTPSFKKKV
;
A
#
# COMPACT_ATOMS: atom_id res chain seq x y z
N MET A 1 14.74 5.83 6.69
CA MET A 1 13.52 5.95 5.87
C MET A 1 12.57 4.84 6.29
N PHE A 2 11.26 5.07 6.28
CA PHE A 2 10.26 4.05 6.61
C PHE A 2 9.72 3.46 5.32
N PHE A 3 10.18 2.25 4.98
CA PHE A 3 9.93 1.62 3.68
C PHE A 3 8.57 0.94 3.66
N MET A 4 8.25 0.15 4.69
CA MET A 4 6.96 -0.54 4.77
C MET A 4 5.81 0.45 4.96
N THR A 5 5.99 1.41 5.86
CA THR A 5 4.98 2.46 6.14
C THR A 5 4.68 3.28 4.89
N LYS A 6 5.73 3.69 4.16
CA LYS A 6 5.55 4.40 2.88
C LYS A 6 4.77 3.55 1.89
N HIS A 7 5.14 2.27 1.71
CA HIS A 7 4.46 1.37 0.80
C HIS A 7 2.97 1.24 1.11
N ILE A 8 2.61 1.02 2.38
CA ILE A 8 1.21 0.90 2.81
C ILE A 8 0.45 2.21 2.61
N VAL A 9 1.03 3.37 2.94
CA VAL A 9 0.39 4.67 2.72
C VAL A 9 0.16 4.93 1.23
N ASP A 10 1.15 4.65 0.38
CA ASP A 10 1.01 4.80 -1.07
C ASP A 10 -0.04 3.84 -1.64
N ALA A 11 -0.12 2.61 -1.12
CA ALA A 11 -1.13 1.63 -1.49
C ALA A 11 -2.55 2.10 -1.15
N ILE A 12 -2.75 2.66 0.06
CA ILE A 12 -4.03 3.27 0.47
C ILE A 12 -4.44 4.36 -0.52
N VAL A 13 -3.54 5.29 -0.83
CA VAL A 13 -3.82 6.39 -1.77
C VAL A 13 -4.21 5.84 -3.15
N LEU A 14 -3.48 4.85 -3.66
CA LEU A 14 -3.77 4.23 -4.94
C LEU A 14 -5.12 3.50 -4.92
N ASN A 15 -5.44 2.77 -3.86
CA ASN A 15 -6.67 2.01 -3.73
C ASN A 15 -7.90 2.91 -3.57
N PHE A 16 -7.77 4.03 -2.83
CA PHE A 16 -8.81 5.06 -2.82
C PHE A 16 -9.10 5.59 -4.23
N ARG A 17 -8.06 5.88 -5.03
CA ARG A 17 -8.21 6.33 -6.42
C ARG A 17 -8.85 5.28 -7.33
N ARG A 18 -8.63 3.98 -7.06
CA ARG A 18 -9.19 2.85 -7.82
C ARG A 18 -10.60 2.46 -7.40
N CYS A 19 -11.02 2.83 -6.19
CA CYS A 19 -12.29 2.39 -5.61
C CYS A 19 -13.49 2.77 -6.50
N LEU A 20 -13.62 4.06 -6.88
CA LEU A 20 -14.74 4.52 -7.72
C LEU A 20 -14.71 3.92 -9.14
N PRO A 21 -13.58 3.94 -9.88
CA PRO A 21 -13.52 3.32 -11.20
C PRO A 21 -13.87 1.83 -11.20
N TYR A 22 -13.35 1.05 -10.25
CA TYR A 22 -13.71 -0.37 -10.14
C TYR A 22 -15.18 -0.56 -9.80
N MET A 23 -15.73 0.26 -8.89
CA MET A 23 -17.13 0.18 -8.52
C MET A 23 -18.03 0.46 -9.73
N TRP A 24 -17.73 1.47 -10.53
CA TRP A 24 -18.52 1.79 -11.73
C TRP A 24 -18.47 0.69 -12.78
N GLU A 25 -17.28 0.17 -13.11
CA GLU A 25 -17.16 -0.90 -14.11
C GLU A 25 -17.78 -2.21 -13.64
N SER A 26 -17.70 -2.51 -12.34
CA SER A 26 -18.25 -3.74 -11.75
C SER A 26 -19.71 -3.62 -11.31
N LYS A 27 -20.38 -2.48 -11.58
CA LYS A 27 -21.75 -2.18 -11.12
C LYS A 27 -21.93 -2.40 -9.61
N GLY A 28 -20.94 -1.99 -8.82
CA GLY A 28 -20.95 -2.04 -7.36
C GLY A 28 -20.30 -3.28 -6.75
N LEU A 29 -20.03 -4.33 -7.53
CA LEU A 29 -19.53 -5.61 -7.00
C LEU A 29 -18.16 -5.50 -6.32
N SER A 30 -17.29 -4.59 -6.77
CA SER A 30 -15.96 -4.40 -6.19
C SER A 30 -15.94 -3.59 -4.90
N LEU A 31 -17.04 -2.89 -4.56
CA LEU A 31 -17.04 -1.94 -3.45
C LEU A 31 -16.67 -2.60 -2.11
N PRO A 32 -17.23 -3.77 -1.72
CA PRO A 32 -16.87 -4.41 -0.46
C PRO A 32 -15.39 -4.79 -0.38
N VAL A 33 -14.81 -5.28 -1.48
CA VAL A 33 -13.39 -5.66 -1.53
C VAL A 33 -12.49 -4.42 -1.40
N SER A 34 -12.80 -3.35 -2.12
CA SER A 34 -12.03 -2.10 -2.05
C SER A 34 -12.06 -1.48 -0.65
N THR A 35 -13.22 -1.45 0.01
CA THR A 35 -13.34 -0.86 1.35
C THR A 35 -12.65 -1.70 2.42
N ILE A 36 -12.79 -3.02 2.37
CA ILE A 36 -12.08 -3.94 3.29
C ILE A 36 -10.56 -3.82 3.10
N LEU A 37 -10.09 -3.78 1.86
CA LEU A 37 -8.66 -3.63 1.56
C LEU A 37 -8.11 -2.33 2.16
N ILE A 38 -8.71 -1.19 1.83
CA ILE A 38 -8.30 0.11 2.36
C ILE A 38 -8.33 0.13 3.89
N PHE A 39 -9.38 -0.42 4.51
CA PHE A 39 -9.48 -0.49 5.97
C PHE A 39 -8.36 -1.35 6.57
N SER A 40 -8.07 -2.52 5.98
CA SER A 40 -6.99 -3.40 6.44
C SER A 40 -5.62 -2.73 6.33
N GLU A 41 -5.40 -1.93 5.28
CA GLU A 41 -4.17 -1.18 5.09
C GLU A 41 -4.01 -0.10 6.18
N VAL A 42 -5.09 0.66 6.47
CA VAL A 42 -5.09 1.67 7.54
C VAL A 42 -4.80 1.04 8.90
N VAL A 43 -5.44 -0.08 9.23
CA VAL A 43 -5.21 -0.82 10.48
C VAL A 43 -3.78 -1.38 10.55
N THR A 44 -3.14 -1.62 9.41
CA THR A 44 -1.75 -2.14 9.34
C THR A 44 -0.69 -1.06 9.57
N ILE A 45 -1.01 0.23 9.42
CA ILE A 45 -0.04 1.34 9.56
C ILE A 45 0.75 1.29 10.88
N PRO A 46 0.14 1.09 12.08
CA PRO A 46 0.89 1.04 13.34
C PRO A 46 1.92 -0.10 13.36
N THR A 47 1.56 -1.27 12.83
CA THR A 47 2.45 -2.42 12.72
C THR A 47 3.56 -2.17 11.71
N ALA A 48 3.27 -1.55 10.57
CA ALA A 48 4.27 -1.14 9.58
C ALA A 48 5.29 -0.17 10.17
N LEU A 49 4.82 0.83 10.93
CA LEU A 49 5.68 1.79 11.62
C LEU A 49 6.58 1.10 12.65
N MET A 50 6.04 0.15 13.43
CA MET A 50 6.82 -0.64 14.38
C MET A 50 7.96 -1.41 13.69
N PHE A 51 7.68 -2.07 12.57
CA PHE A 51 8.70 -2.79 11.81
C PHE A 51 9.76 -1.87 11.20
N ASP A 52 9.37 -0.73 10.67
CA ASP A 52 10.31 0.26 10.16
C ASP A 52 11.23 0.80 11.25
N LEU A 53 10.70 1.07 12.45
CA LEU A 53 11.49 1.49 13.62
C LEU A 53 12.51 0.42 14.04
N MET A 54 12.12 -0.86 14.02
CA MET A 54 13.04 -1.97 14.28
C MET A 54 14.12 -2.04 13.19
N ALA A 55 13.74 -1.94 11.93
CA ALA A 55 14.63 -1.99 10.77
C ALA A 55 15.69 -0.89 10.78
N LEU A 56 15.38 0.31 11.29
CA LEU A 56 16.35 1.41 11.41
C LEU A 56 17.64 1.00 12.13
N SER A 57 17.55 0.14 13.15
CA SER A 57 18.73 -0.30 13.91
C SER A 57 19.70 -1.14 13.08
N PHE A 58 19.19 -1.90 12.11
CA PHE A 58 19.95 -2.71 11.17
C PHE A 58 20.46 -1.87 10.01
N GLN A 59 19.63 -0.97 9.48
CA GLN A 59 20.00 -0.06 8.39
C GLN A 59 21.16 0.86 8.77
N LYS A 60 21.25 1.27 10.05
CA LYS A 60 22.40 2.03 10.57
C LYS A 60 23.73 1.25 10.56
N LYS A 61 23.67 -0.07 10.35
CA LYS A 61 24.82 -0.98 10.24
C LYS A 61 24.98 -1.52 8.82
N ASP A 62 24.46 -0.78 7.83
CA ASP A 62 24.48 -1.15 6.41
C ASP A 62 23.78 -2.47 6.06
N LEU A 63 22.88 -2.95 6.92
CA LEU A 63 22.03 -4.11 6.64
C LEU A 63 20.69 -3.64 6.06
N PRO A 64 20.33 -3.98 4.80
CA PRO A 64 19.21 -3.38 4.07
C PRO A 64 17.83 -3.96 4.45
N VAL A 65 17.59 -4.24 5.72
CA VAL A 65 16.31 -4.77 6.23
C VAL A 65 15.14 -3.85 5.83
N LEU A 66 14.12 -4.40 5.16
CA LEU A 66 12.96 -3.71 4.58
C LEU A 66 13.24 -2.70 3.45
N LYS A 67 14.50 -2.41 3.13
CA LYS A 67 14.85 -1.38 2.14
C LYS A 67 14.50 -1.79 0.72
N GLU A 68 14.58 -3.08 0.42
CA GLU A 68 14.41 -3.66 -0.92
C GLU A 68 13.19 -4.59 -1.01
N ASP A 69 12.48 -4.79 0.10
CA ASP A 69 11.38 -5.74 0.22
C ASP A 69 10.07 -5.21 -0.40
N PHE A 70 9.99 -3.90 -0.64
CA PHE A 70 8.80 -3.24 -1.17
C PHE A 70 9.12 -2.48 -2.45
N VAL A 71 8.35 -2.79 -3.50
CA VAL A 71 8.38 -2.02 -4.75
C VAL A 71 7.76 -0.64 -4.57
N ASP A 72 8.23 0.31 -5.37
CA ASP A 72 7.60 1.62 -5.44
C ASP A 72 6.20 1.50 -6.04
N MET A 73 5.19 1.95 -5.29
CA MET A 73 3.79 1.87 -5.70
C MET A 73 3.48 2.66 -6.98
N SER A 74 4.30 3.64 -7.35
CA SER A 74 4.19 4.36 -8.63
C SER A 74 4.42 3.48 -9.86
N LEU A 75 5.11 2.34 -9.70
CA LEU A 75 5.27 1.33 -10.75
C LEU A 75 4.00 0.50 -10.97
N THR A 76 3.05 0.55 -10.02
CA THR A 76 1.80 -0.18 -10.14
C THR A 76 0.86 0.56 -11.12
N PRO A 77 0.34 -0.09 -12.17
CA PRO A 77 -0.45 0.59 -13.19
C PRO A 77 -1.71 1.23 -12.61
N SER A 78 -2.01 2.45 -13.02
CA SER A 78 -3.31 3.08 -12.71
C SER A 78 -4.47 2.27 -13.31
N PHE A 79 -5.68 2.54 -12.82
CA PHE A 79 -6.88 1.97 -13.42
C PHE A 79 -6.90 2.27 -14.94
N LYS A 80 -7.08 1.22 -15.74
CA LYS A 80 -7.29 1.31 -17.18
C LYS A 80 -8.55 0.52 -17.52
N LYS A 81 -9.55 1.19 -18.08
CA LYS A 81 -10.72 0.52 -18.63
C LYS A 81 -10.26 -0.40 -19.77
N LYS A 82 -10.74 -1.64 -19.80
CA LYS A 82 -10.61 -2.47 -21.01
C LYS A 82 -11.48 -1.81 -22.08
N VAL A 83 -10.83 -1.26 -23.10
CA VAL A 83 -11.45 -0.80 -24.34
C VAL A 83 -12.01 -2.01 -25.09
#